data_AF-A0A4P5VIK3-F1
#
_entry.id   AF-A0A4P5VIK3-F1
#
_cell.length_a   1.000
_cell.length_b   1.000
_cell.length_c   1.000
_cell.angle_alpha   90.00
_cell.angle_beta   90.00
_cell.angle_gamma   90.00
#
_symmetry.space_group_name_H-M   'P 1'
#
loop_
_entity.id
_entity.type
_entity.pdbx_description
1 polymer ?
#
loop_
_entity_poly.entity_id
_entity_poly.type
_entity_poly.pdbx_seq_one_letter_code
_entity_poly.pdbx_strand_id
1 'polypeptide(L)' 'MEAMQKPPHANPRESTEAMVRNICRELAEIEQAIDHCRGDRVAEPRLTGTWMAHLLISSNELLHNLLIDTARRPQD' A
#
# COMPACT_ATOMS: atom_id res chain seq x y z
N MET A 1 2.02 -36.18 -10.22
CA MET A 1 1.27 -34.95 -10.54
C MET A 1 1.51 -33.99 -9.40
N GLU A 2 2.42 -33.04 -9.57
CA GLU A 2 2.69 -32.02 -8.55
C GLU A 2 1.51 -31.05 -8.52
N ALA A 3 0.88 -30.93 -7.34
CA ALA A 3 -0.15 -29.94 -7.11
C ALA A 3 0.51 -28.57 -7.16
N MET A 4 0.33 -27.88 -8.29
CA MET A 4 0.71 -26.48 -8.46
C MET A 4 -0.01 -25.68 -7.37
N GLN A 5 0.70 -25.36 -6.29
CA GLN A 5 0.21 -24.51 -5.22
C GLN A 5 -0.15 -23.18 -5.85
N LYS A 6 -1.46 -22.91 -5.94
CA LYS A 6 -1.96 -21.59 -6.33
C LYS A 6 -1.25 -20.56 -5.42
N PRO A 7 -0.77 -19.43 -5.98
CA PRO A 7 -0.24 -18.36 -5.15
C PRO A 7 -1.28 -18.02 -4.07
N PRO A 8 -0.87 -17.78 -2.82
CA PRO A 8 -1.81 -17.52 -1.74
C PRO A 8 -2.72 -16.38 -2.18
N HIS A 9 -4.01 -16.70 -2.32
CA HIS A 9 -5.03 -15.69 -2.52
C HIS A 9 -4.91 -14.71 -1.35
N ALA A 10 -4.50 -13.47 -1.65
CA ALA A 10 -4.40 -12.41 -0.65
C ALA A 10 -5.74 -12.35 0.09
N ASN A 11 -5.72 -12.62 1.39
CA ASN A 11 -6.90 -12.58 2.24
C ASN A 11 -7.52 -11.18 2.12
N PRO A 12 -8.82 -11.01 1.80
CA PRO A 12 -9.46 -9.71 1.64
C PRO A 12 -9.67 -8.94 2.96
N ARG A 13 -8.93 -9.29 4.01
CA ARG A 13 -9.04 -8.73 5.36
C ARG A 13 -7.67 -8.65 6.00
N GLU A 14 -6.75 -7.90 5.39
CA GLU A 14 -5.90 -7.12 6.26
C GLU A 14 -6.81 -6.16 7.01
N SER A 15 -6.76 -6.21 8.35
CA SER A 15 -7.41 -5.18 9.18
C SER A 15 -6.95 -3.81 8.67
N THR A 16 -7.84 -2.81 8.68
CA THR A 16 -7.50 -1.41 8.39
C THR A 16 -6.19 -0.98 9.07
N GLU A 17 -5.96 -1.45 10.30
CA GLU A 17 -4.72 -1.22 11.06
C GLU A 17 -3.47 -1.88 10.44
N ALA A 18 -3.61 -3.10 9.88
CA ALA A 18 -2.53 -3.77 9.16
C ALA A 18 -2.18 -3.03 7.87
N MET A 19 -3.18 -2.54 7.14
CA MET A 19 -2.98 -1.73 5.94
C MET A 19 -2.27 -0.41 6.26
N VAL A 20 -2.63 0.27 7.36
CA VAL A 20 -1.91 1.46 7.84
C VAL A 20 -0.44 1.14 8.14
N ARG A 21 -0.15 0.06 8.88
CA ARG A 21 1.23 -0.38 9.15
C ARG A 21 1.99 -0.68 7.86
N ASN A 22 1.33 -1.28 6.89
CA ASN A 22 1.92 -1.58 5.59
C ASN A 22 2.31 -0.30 4.84
N ILE A 23 1.39 0.66 4.73
CA ILE A 23 1.63 1.97 4.11
C ILE A 23 2.77 2.71 4.81
N CYS A 24 2.82 2.71 6.14
CA CYS A 24 3.92 3.34 6.88
C CYS A 24 5.28 2.71 6.57
N ARG A 25 5.35 1.39 6.42
CA ARG A 25 6.60 0.70 6.04
C ARG A 25 7.01 1.06 4.62
N GLU A 26 6.07 1.00 3.68
CA GLU A 26 6.32 1.38 2.29
C GLU A 26 6.81 2.82 2.17
N LEU A 27 6.23 3.77 2.92
CA LEU A 27 6.70 5.15 2.95
C LEU A 27 8.17 5.28 3.37
N ALA A 28 8.61 4.51 4.37
CA ALA A 28 10.01 4.52 4.80
C ALA A 28 10.95 3.92 3.73
N GLU A 29 10.51 2.86 3.05
CA GLU A 29 11.26 2.26 1.93
C GLU A 29 11.36 3.23 0.74
N ILE A 30 10.28 3.98 0.46
CA ILE A 30 10.22 5.02 -0.57
C ILE A 30 11.21 6.15 -0.28
N GLU A 31 11.20 6.66 0.96
CA GLU A 31 12.11 7.73 1.38
C GLU A 31 13.58 7.32 1.18
N GLN A 32 13.94 6.09 1.61
CA GLN A 32 15.27 5.54 1.38
C GLN A 32 15.61 5.39 -0.10
N ALA A 33 14.67 4.93 -0.92
CA ALA A 33 14.89 4.71 -2.34
C ALA A 33 15.05 6.03 -3.12
N ILE A 34 14.29 7.07 -2.75
CA ILE A 34 14.42 8.42 -3.32
C ILE A 34 15.75 9.03 -2.91
N ASP A 35 16.16 8.90 -1.65
CA ASP A 35 17.47 9.39 -1.19
C ASP A 35 18.63 8.73 -1.95
N HIS A 36 18.52 7.45 -2.30
CA HIS A 36 19.54 6.74 -3.09
C HIS A 36 19.70 7.24 -4.52
N CYS A 37 18.64 7.80 -5.14
CA CYS A 37 18.69 8.30 -6.51
C CYS A 37 18.62 9.83 -6.60
N ARG A 38 18.72 10.54 -5.46
CA ARG A 38 18.60 11.99 -5.40
C ARG A 38 19.60 12.67 -6.35
N GLY A 39 19.09 13.59 -7.17
CA GLY A 39 19.84 14.33 -8.17
C GLY A 39 19.91 13.64 -9.55
N ASP A 40 19.49 12.38 -9.67
CA ASP A 40 19.35 11.73 -10.96
C ASP A 40 18.11 12.25 -11.70
N ARG A 41 18.34 12.96 -12.81
CA ARG A 41 17.29 13.63 -13.60
C ARG A 41 16.25 12.70 -14.22
N VAL A 42 16.51 11.39 -14.27
CA VAL A 42 15.61 10.39 -14.85
C VAL A 42 15.07 9.46 -13.76
N ALA A 43 15.94 8.94 -12.90
CA ALA A 43 15.58 7.97 -11.88
C ALA A 43 14.75 8.60 -10.76
N GLU A 44 15.12 9.79 -10.26
CA GLU A 44 14.40 10.45 -9.17
C GLU A 44 12.96 10.81 -9.57
N PRO A 45 12.67 11.48 -10.71
CA PRO A 45 11.29 11.77 -11.09
C PRO A 45 10.47 10.52 -11.38
N ARG A 46 11.06 9.50 -12.02
CA ARG A 46 10.37 8.25 -12.36
C ARG A 46 9.98 7.46 -11.10
N LEU A 47 10.91 7.34 -10.17
CA LEU A 47 10.68 6.67 -8.88
C LEU A 47 9.62 7.43 -8.08
N THR A 48 9.76 8.75 -7.98
CA THR A 48 8.79 9.63 -7.30
C THR A 48 7.39 9.48 -7.88
N GLY A 49 7.24 9.57 -9.21
CA GLY A 49 5.93 9.45 -9.87
C GLY A 49 5.30 8.07 -9.69
N THR A 50 6.09 7.00 -9.78
CA THR A 50 5.62 5.61 -9.54
C THR A 50 5.09 5.45 -8.12
N TRP A 51 5.81 5.99 -7.13
CA TRP A 51 5.41 5.89 -5.73
C TRP A 51 4.22 6.77 -5.38
N MET A 52 4.12 7.97 -5.95
CA MET A 52 2.91 8.79 -5.80
C MET A 52 1.67 8.05 -6.31
N ALA A 53 1.77 7.37 -7.46
CA ALA A 53 0.66 6.57 -7.98
C ALA A 53 0.29 5.42 -7.03
N HIS A 54 1.29 4.70 -6.50
CA HIS A 54 1.08 3.63 -5.52
C HIS A 54 0.38 4.14 -4.24
N LEU A 55 0.86 5.24 -3.66
CA LEU A 55 0.29 5.83 -2.45
C LEU A 55 -1.17 6.28 -2.63
N LEU A 56 -1.52 6.82 -3.80
CA LEU A 56 -2.90 7.19 -4.12
C LEU A 56 -3.81 5.96 -4.16
N ILE A 57 -3.35 4.85 -4.73
CA ILE A 57 -4.10 3.58 -4.79
C ILE A 57 -4.30 3.03 -3.38
N SER A 58 -3.23 2.90 -2.59
CA SER A 58 -3.29 2.38 -1.22
C SER A 58 -4.15 3.26 -0.31
N SER A 59 -4.11 4.59 -0.49
CA SER A 59 -4.98 5.51 0.28
C SER A 59 -6.46 5.33 -0.06
N ASN A 60 -6.79 5.08 -1.33
CA ASN A 60 -8.16 4.83 -1.75
C ASN A 60 -8.69 3.49 -1.20
N GLU A 61 -7.85 2.46 -1.14
CA GLU A 61 -8.20 1.18 -0.50
C GLU A 61 -8.42 1.34 1.00
N LEU A 62 -7.55 2.09 1.68
CA LEU A 62 -7.68 2.39 3.10
C LEU A 62 -8.98 3.15 3.41
N LEU A 63 -9.32 4.16 2.60
CA LEU A 63 -10.56 4.92 2.74
C LEU A 63 -11.79 4.02 2.57
N HIS A 64 -11.80 3.13 1.58
CA HIS A 64 -12.90 2.17 1.41
C HIS A 64 -13.05 1.25 2.63
N ASN A 65 -11.95 0.74 3.16
CA ASN A 65 -11.97 -0.12 4.34
C ASN A 65 -12.47 0.62 5.57
N LEU A 66 -12.03 1.87 5.79
CA LEU A 66 -12.52 2.73 6.87
C LEU A 66 -14.02 3.02 6.77
N LEU A 67 -14.54 3.27 5.56
CA LEU A 67 -15.97 3.48 5.35
C LEU A 67 -16.78 2.23 5.67
N ILE A 68 -16.30 1.05 5.25
CA ILE A 68 -16.93 -0.24 5.57
C ILE A 68 -16.93 -0.49 7.08
N ASP A 69 -15.80 -0.28 7.75
CA ASP A 69 -15.66 -0.49 9.20
C ASP A 69 -16.56 0.46 9.98
N THR A 70 -16.63 1.72 9.56
CA THR A 70 -17.49 2.74 10.20
C THR A 70 -18.98 2.43 9.96
N ALA A 71 -19.37 2.01 8.76
CA ALA A 71 -20.75 1.64 8.45
C ALA A 71 -21.22 0.35 9.14
N ARG A 72 -20.29 -0.56 9.48
CA ARG A 72 -20.57 -1.80 10.21
C ARG A 72 -20.66 -1.62 11.72
N ARG A 73 -20.20 -0.50 12.27
CA ARG A 73 -20.38 -0.19 13.68
C ARG A 73 -21.86 0.11 13.93
N PRO A 74 -22.56 -0.63 14.81
CA PRO A 74 -23.88 -0.22 15.25
C PRO A 74 -23.77 1.19 15.82
N GLN A 75 -24.70 2.07 15.45
CA GLN A 75 -24.87 3.34 16.14
C GLN A 75 -25.53 3.03 17.49
N ASP A 76 -24.71 2.68 18.47
CA ASP A 76 -25.09 2.65 19.88
C ASP A 76 -24.94 4.05 20.50
#